data_AF-A0A3M1RCP3-F1
#
_entry.id   AF-A0A3M1RCP3-F1
#
_cell.length_a   1.000
_cell.length_b   1.000
_cell.length_c   1.000
_cell.angle_alpha   90.00
_cell.angle_beta   90.00
_cell.angle_gamma   90.00
#
_symmetry.space_group_name_H-M   'P 1'
#
loop_
_entity.id
_entity.type
_entity.pdbx_description
1 polymer ?
#
loop_
_entity_poly.entity_id
_entity_poly.type
_entity_poly.pdbx_seq_one_letter_code
_entity_poly.pdbx_strand_id
1 'polypeptide(L)'
;MRKRRSMATDDRLIKAIEGLRSAGRRDDVPLWKDLSRRLSAPRRNRAGVNVSSLARYTEKGDVVAVPGKVLGSGTIAHPLTVAACSFTA
;
A
#
# COMPACT_ATOMS: atom_id res chain seq x y z
N MET A 1 13.58 -2.61 -15.40
CA MET A 1 12.32 -3.08 -14.76
C MET A 1 11.13 -2.76 -15.67
N ARG A 2 10.21 -3.71 -15.93
CA ARG A 2 9.09 -3.52 -16.88
C ARG A 2 7.90 -2.81 -16.24
N LYS A 3 7.47 -1.68 -16.81
CA LYS A 3 6.27 -0.92 -16.39
C LYS A 3 5.02 -1.80 -16.58
N ARG A 4 4.32 -2.17 -15.50
CA ARG A 4 3.05 -2.91 -15.57
C ARG A 4 1.88 -1.95 -15.75
N ARG A 5 1.07 -2.05 -16.80
CA ARG A 5 -0.20 -1.29 -16.84
C ARG A 5 -1.18 -1.92 -15.82
N SER A 6 -1.87 -1.09 -15.03
CA SER A 6 -2.95 -1.56 -14.16
C SER A 6 -4.17 -1.86 -15.02
N MET A 7 -4.77 -3.03 -14.84
CA MET A 7 -6.08 -3.38 -15.41
C MET A 7 -7.23 -3.07 -14.44
N ALA A 8 -6.99 -2.20 -13.47
CA ALA A 8 -8.04 -1.79 -12.53
C ALA A 8 -9.01 -0.86 -13.26
N THR A 9 -10.30 -1.01 -12.97
CA THR A 9 -11.37 -0.12 -13.46
C THR A 9 -11.62 1.06 -12.50
N ASP A 10 -11.12 0.97 -11.26
CA ASP A 10 -11.32 2.01 -10.25
C ASP A 10 -10.42 3.22 -10.51
N ASP A 11 -11.03 4.33 -10.92
CA ASP A 11 -10.35 5.60 -11.22
C ASP A 11 -9.53 6.15 -10.05
N ARG A 12 -9.97 5.96 -8.79
CA ARG A 12 -9.24 6.44 -7.62
C ARG A 12 -7.90 5.71 -7.51
N LEU A 13 -7.93 4.40 -7.73
CA LEU A 13 -6.73 3.57 -7.71
C LEU A 13 -5.82 3.88 -8.90
N ILE A 14 -6.36 4.07 -10.09
CA ILE A 14 -5.57 4.44 -11.28
C ILE A 14 -4.82 5.75 -11.01
N LYS A 15 -5.53 6.80 -10.56
CA LYS A 15 -4.94 8.10 -10.23
C LYS A 15 -3.86 7.99 -9.14
N ALA A 16 -4.09 7.18 -8.10
CA ALA A 16 -3.10 6.94 -7.06
C ALA A 16 -1.83 6.27 -7.61
N ILE A 17 -1.97 5.25 -8.47
CA ILE A 17 -0.83 4.57 -9.11
C ILE A 17 -0.03 5.54 -9.99
N GLU A 18 -0.71 6.41 -10.72
CA GLU A 18 -0.05 7.42 -11.57
C GLU A 18 0.66 8.48 -10.73
N GLY A 19 0.03 8.98 -9.67
CA GLY A 19 0.65 9.89 -8.71
C GLY A 19 1.93 9.31 -8.10
N LEU A 20 1.88 8.05 -7.64
CA LEU A 20 3.05 7.34 -7.09
C LEU A 20 4.16 7.16 -8.14
N ARG A 21 3.81 6.93 -9.42
CA ARG A 21 4.82 6.85 -10.49
C ARG A 21 5.48 8.18 -10.75
N SER A 22 4.70 9.26 -10.75
CA SER A 22 5.21 10.60 -10.96
C SER A 22 6.10 11.04 -9.80
N ALA A 23 5.71 10.76 -8.54
CA ALA A 23 6.56 10.97 -7.36
C ALA A 23 7.86 10.16 -7.45
N GLY A 24 7.77 8.85 -7.71
CA GLY A 24 8.96 8.01 -7.85
C GLY A 24 9.91 8.41 -8.99
N ARG A 25 9.42 9.09 -10.02
CA ARG A 25 10.26 9.62 -11.11
C ARG A 25 10.90 10.96 -10.76
N ARG A 26 10.15 11.85 -10.10
CA ARG A 26 10.63 13.18 -9.72
C ARG A 26 11.66 13.11 -8.59
N ASP A 27 11.35 12.31 -7.57
CA ASP A 27 12.12 12.26 -6.33
C ASP A 27 13.15 11.12 -6.32
N ASP A 28 13.22 10.36 -7.41
CA ASP A 28 13.99 9.10 -7.59
C ASP A 28 13.86 8.06 -6.46
N VAL A 29 12.83 8.16 -5.62
CA VAL A 29 12.64 7.25 -4.49
C VAL A 29 12.17 5.87 -4.97
N PRO A 30 12.91 4.78 -4.70
CA PRO A 30 12.54 3.43 -5.13
C PRO A 30 11.22 2.93 -4.51
N LEU A 31 10.89 3.41 -3.30
CA LEU A 31 9.67 3.06 -2.58
C LEU A 31 8.41 3.34 -3.39
N TRP A 32 8.30 4.52 -3.99
CA TRP A 32 7.12 4.90 -4.78
C TRP A 32 6.99 4.06 -6.05
N LYS A 33 8.13 3.72 -6.68
CA LYS A 33 8.16 2.80 -7.83
C LYS A 33 7.68 1.40 -7.42
N ASP A 34 8.10 0.90 -6.25
CA ASP A 34 7.64 -0.40 -5.71
C ASP A 34 6.14 -0.40 -5.37
N LEU A 35 5.66 0.59 -4.62
CA LEU A 35 4.25 0.72 -4.24
C LEU A 35 3.35 0.77 -5.48
N SER A 36 3.68 1.63 -6.46
CA SER A 36 2.89 1.73 -7.70
C SER A 36 2.84 0.41 -8.47
N ARG A 37 3.93 -0.38 -8.45
CA ARG A 37 4.00 -1.68 -9.10
C ARG A 37 3.14 -2.72 -8.38
N ARG A 38 3.21 -2.79 -7.05
CA ARG A 38 2.41 -3.73 -6.25
C ARG A 38 0.92 -3.42 -6.36
N LEU A 39 0.54 -2.15 -6.34
CA LEU A 39 -0.85 -1.71 -6.55
C LEU A 39 -1.37 -1.99 -7.96
N SER A 40 -0.48 -1.95 -8.97
CA SER A 40 -0.81 -2.33 -10.35
C SER A 40 -1.06 -3.83 -10.53
N ALA A 41 -0.77 -4.67 -9.54
CA ALA A 41 -1.03 -6.10 -9.61
C ALA A 41 -2.54 -6.43 -9.53
N PRO A 42 -2.97 -7.59 -10.07
CA PRO A 42 -4.32 -8.10 -9.87
C PRO A 42 -4.68 -8.17 -8.39
N ARG A 43 -5.95 -7.95 -8.04
CA ARG A 43 -6.42 -7.89 -6.64
C ARG A 43 -5.95 -9.08 -5.79
N ARG A 44 -6.00 -10.30 -6.34
CA ARG A 44 -5.55 -11.54 -5.68
C ARG A 44 -4.05 -11.60 -5.34
N ASN A 45 -3.22 -10.77 -5.99
CA ASN A 45 -1.78 -10.69 -5.75
C ASN A 45 -1.39 -9.47 -4.90
N ARG A 46 -2.35 -8.69 -4.41
CA ARG A 46 -2.08 -7.55 -3.52
C ARG A 46 -1.93 -8.04 -2.08
N ALA A 47 -1.22 -7.27 -1.28
CA ALA A 47 -0.97 -7.63 0.12
C ALA A 47 -2.30 -7.66 0.92
N GLY A 48 -2.47 -8.70 1.74
CA GLY A 48 -3.45 -8.73 2.82
C GLY A 48 -2.67 -8.77 4.14
N VAL A 49 -2.75 -7.71 4.94
CA VAL A 49 -1.95 -7.56 6.15
C VAL A 49 -2.85 -7.49 7.38
N ASN A 50 -2.61 -8.35 8.37
CA ASN A 50 -3.32 -8.30 9.64
C ASN A 50 -2.80 -7.19 10.54
N VAL A 51 -3.69 -6.66 11.37
CA VAL A 51 -3.38 -5.70 12.45
C VAL A 51 -2.27 -6.24 13.37
N SER A 52 -2.28 -7.53 13.72
CA SER A 52 -1.20 -8.18 14.49
C SER A 52 0.18 -8.12 13.82
N SER A 53 0.21 -8.17 12.48
CA SER A 53 1.46 -8.06 11.72
C SER A 53 1.99 -6.63 11.75
N LEU A 54 1.10 -5.64 11.64
CA LEU A 54 1.48 -4.23 11.80
C LEU A 54 2.04 -3.98 13.19
N ALA A 55 1.36 -4.46 14.24
CA ALA A 55 1.82 -4.30 15.62
C ALA A 55 3.21 -4.91 15.88
N ARG A 56 3.58 -5.99 15.18
CA ARG A 56 4.90 -6.64 15.33
C ARG A 56 6.05 -5.89 14.66
N TYR A 57 5.78 -5.19 13.56
CA TYR A 57 6.82 -4.59 12.70
C TYR A 57 6.81 -3.06 12.72
N THR A 58 6.10 -2.43 13.65
CA THR A 58 6.00 -0.98 13.74
C THR A 58 6.19 -0.53 15.18
N GLU A 59 6.64 0.71 15.33
CA GLU A 59 6.78 1.42 16.58
C GLU A 59 5.80 2.59 16.67
N LYS A 60 5.77 3.24 17.84
CA LYS A 60 4.89 4.38 18.11
C LYS A 60 5.20 5.54 17.16
N GLY A 61 4.20 5.96 16.39
CA GLY A 61 4.31 7.10 15.46
C GLY A 61 4.68 6.71 14.03
N ASP A 62 4.87 5.42 13.74
CA ASP A 62 5.20 4.97 12.39
C ASP A 62 4.10 5.26 11.37
N VAL A 63 4.53 5.51 10.13
CA VAL A 63 3.67 5.68 8.97
C VAL A 63 3.87 4.52 8.01
N VAL A 64 2.82 3.72 7.82
CA VAL A 64 2.87 2.49 7.04
C VAL A 64 2.00 2.57 5.79
N ALA A 65 2.59 2.29 4.64
CA ALA A 65 1.88 2.15 3.38
C ALA A 65 1.69 0.66 3.02
N VAL A 66 0.44 0.20 3.02
CA VAL A 66 0.07 -1.16 2.65
C VAL A 66 -0.43 -1.18 1.20
N PRO A 67 0.26 -1.83 0.25
CA PRO A 67 -0.15 -1.91 -1.15
C PRO A 67 -1.26 -2.95 -1.37
N GLY A 68 -2.35 -2.84 -0.62
CA GLY A 68 -3.44 -3.80 -0.59
C GLY A 68 -4.45 -3.53 0.53
N LYS A 69 -4.94 -4.59 1.16
CA LYS A 69 -5.97 -4.56 2.20
C LYS A 69 -5.39 -4.79 3.58
N VAL A 70 -5.89 -4.05 4.56
CA VAL A 70 -5.65 -4.32 5.99
C VAL A 70 -6.83 -5.12 6.55
N LEU A 71 -6.50 -6.16 7.30
CA LEU A 71 -7.42 -7.12 7.90
C LEU A 71 -7.45 -6.91 9.42
N GLY A 72 -8.62 -7.02 10.04
CA GLY A 72 -8.86 -6.68 11.45
C GLY A 72 -8.41 -7.71 12.49
N SER A 73 -7.59 -8.70 12.15
CA SER A 73 -7.15 -9.70 13.15
C SER A 73 -5.99 -9.20 13.99
N GLY A 74 -6.18 -9.17 15.31
CA GLY A 74 -5.16 -8.84 16.31
C GLY A 74 -5.38 -7.49 16.98
N THR A 75 -4.41 -7.10 17.81
CA THR A 75 -4.46 -5.87 18.62
C THR A 75 -3.20 -5.04 18.35
N ILE A 76 -3.37 -3.73 18.25
CA ILE A 76 -2.28 -2.75 18.20
C ILE A 76 -2.17 -2.11 19.59
N ALA A 77 -0.98 -2.11 20.17
CA ALA A 77 -0.71 -1.55 21.49
C ALA A 77 -0.23 -0.09 21.46
N HIS A 78 0.08 0.45 20.29
CA HIS A 78 0.66 1.79 20.11
C HIS A 78 0.02 2.55 18.93
N PRO A 79 -0.09 3.88 19.00
CA PRO A 79 -0.64 4.65 17.89
C PRO A 79 0.30 4.63 16.68
N LEU A 80 -0.26 4.36 15.50
CA LEU A 80 0.44 4.39 14.22
C LEU A 80 -0.50 4.84 13.09
N THR A 81 0.05 5.35 11.99
CA THR A 81 -0.71 5.82 10.83
C THR A 81 -0.61 4.82 9.68
N VAL A 82 -1.75 4.34 9.18
CA VAL A 82 -1.78 3.37 8.08
C VAL A 82 -2.50 3.92 6.86
N ALA A 83 -1.85 3.85 5.71
CA ALA A 83 -2.48 4.06 4.40
C ALA A 83 -2.64 2.72 3.67
N ALA A 84 -3.87 2.37 3.30
CA ALA A 84 -4.19 1.15 2.58
C ALA A 84 -5.26 1.40 1.51
N CYS A 85 -5.41 0.48 0.54
CA CYS A 85 -6.49 0.58 -0.44
C CYS A 85 -7.86 0.28 0.15
N SER A 86 -7.90 -0.59 1.16
CA SER A 86 -9.13 -0.91 1.88
C SER A 86 -8.84 -1.47 3.26
N PHE A 87 -9.81 -1.34 4.13
CA PHE A 87 -9.85 -1.94 5.46
C PHE A 87 -11.02 -2.94 5.51
N THR A 88 -10.88 -4.04 6.25
CA THR A 88 -12.05 -4.81 6.67
C THR A 88 -12.86 -3.98 7.67
N ALA A 89 -14.19 -4.02 7.53
CA ALA A 89 -15.08 -3.64 8.63
C ALA A 89 -14.98 -4.66 9.76
#